data_AF-A0A0F9T768-F1
#
_entry.id   AF-A0A0F9T768-F1
#
_cell.length_a   1.000
_cell.length_b   1.000
_cell.length_c   1.000
_cell.angle_alpha   90.00
_cell.angle_beta   90.00
_cell.angle_gamma   90.00
#
_symmetry.space_group_name_H-M   'P 1'
#
loop_
_entity.id
_entity.type
_entity.pdbx_description
1 polymer ?
#
loop_
_entity_poly.entity_id
_entity_poly.type
_entity_poly.pdbx_seq_one_letter_code
_entity_poly.pdbx_strand_id
1 'polypeptide(L)'
;MEEPKEAESSTQESDTPENDKFNKNEFTIYADKVSDGLDVFYVKSDEIFKKLKKIINNTYQHVKSFFKGFRKEKDVETVQNKIREKIFQQNLRLEKKLKKIEKGIDKTKTLAGEIKEDTSRIVLKIDEVLLIVNHQMEALGKLDDIEKYMKEHLASDWDQIKYSWNRYKNDEISRGEFTKKALKKLGKKFLSIFVNMG
;
A
#
# COMPACT_ATOMS: atom_id res chain seq x y z
N MET A 1 60.19 -12.40 -30.33
CA MET A 1 61.22 -11.63 -29.61
C MET A 1 60.55 -10.34 -29.18
N GLU A 2 60.30 -10.01 -27.92
CA GLU A 2 60.47 -10.60 -26.58
C GLU A 2 59.29 -9.98 -25.79
N GLU A 3 58.38 -10.78 -25.26
CA GLU A 3 58.20 -11.12 -23.84
C GLU A 3 57.74 -10.00 -22.88
N PRO A 4 56.84 -10.33 -21.93
CA PRO A 4 56.08 -9.38 -21.13
C PRO A 4 56.67 -9.18 -19.71
N LYS A 5 56.21 -8.16 -18.99
CA LYS A 5 56.38 -8.07 -17.53
C LYS A 5 55.07 -7.80 -16.79
N GLU A 6 54.76 -8.77 -15.93
CA GLU A 6 53.92 -8.84 -14.72
C GLU A 6 54.13 -7.65 -13.76
N ALA A 7 53.39 -7.37 -12.68
CA ALA A 7 52.07 -7.70 -12.11
C ALA A 7 51.95 -6.83 -10.83
N GLU A 8 50.72 -6.62 -10.31
CA GLU A 8 50.32 -6.53 -8.88
C GLU A 8 48.97 -5.77 -8.79
N SER A 9 47.82 -6.45 -8.59
CA SER A 9 47.22 -6.84 -7.30
C SER A 9 46.80 -5.66 -6.41
N SER A 10 45.49 -5.35 -6.39
CA SER A 10 44.83 -4.88 -5.15
C SER A 10 43.38 -5.36 -5.11
N THR A 11 43.04 -5.91 -3.94
CA THR A 11 41.80 -6.61 -3.58
C THR A 11 40.79 -5.63 -2.98
N GLN A 12 39.51 -5.94 -3.20
CA GLN A 12 38.25 -5.46 -2.61
C GLN A 12 38.31 -4.65 -1.29
N GLU A 13 37.44 -3.65 -1.18
CA GLU A 13 36.68 -3.43 0.07
C GLU A 13 35.29 -2.87 -0.25
N SER A 14 34.28 -3.64 0.15
CA SER A 14 32.86 -3.35 0.07
C SER A 14 32.40 -2.69 1.37
N ASP A 15 31.79 -1.51 1.27
CA ASP A 15 31.20 -0.79 2.40
C ASP A 15 30.14 -1.66 3.10
N THR A 16 30.46 -2.04 4.34
CA THR A 16 29.57 -2.75 5.26
C THR A 16 28.97 -1.72 6.22
N PRO A 17 27.66 -1.76 6.51
CA PRO A 17 27.01 -0.78 7.38
C PRO A 17 27.47 -0.91 8.84
N GLU A 18 27.65 0.26 9.45
CA GLU A 18 27.99 0.48 10.85
C GLU A 18 27.07 -0.31 11.79
N ASN A 19 27.64 -1.27 12.52
CA ASN A 19 26.96 -2.04 13.54
C ASN A 19 26.67 -1.14 14.76
N ASP A 20 25.40 -0.82 14.99
CA ASP A 20 24.89 -0.41 16.29
C ASP A 20 25.25 -1.49 17.33
N LYS A 21 26.19 -1.17 18.22
CA LYS A 21 26.55 -2.04 19.33
C LYS A 21 25.36 -2.15 20.28
N PHE A 22 24.66 -3.28 20.18
CA PHE A 22 23.62 -3.70 21.12
C PHE A 22 24.13 -3.64 22.56
N ASN A 23 23.62 -2.69 23.34
CA ASN A 23 23.99 -2.50 24.74
C ASN A 23 23.33 -3.60 25.59
N LYS A 24 24.06 -4.69 25.85
CA LYS A 24 23.59 -5.85 26.62
C LYS A 24 22.99 -5.48 27.98
N ASN A 25 23.36 -4.34 28.55
CA ASN A 25 22.84 -3.87 29.84
C ASN A 25 21.38 -3.39 29.79
N GLU A 26 20.86 -2.92 28.64
CA GLU A 26 19.45 -2.52 28.53
C GLU A 26 18.52 -3.73 28.41
N PHE A 27 18.98 -4.81 27.78
CA PHE A 27 18.21 -6.04 27.62
C PHE A 27 18.07 -6.80 28.94
N THR A 28 19.10 -6.80 29.79
CA THR A 28 19.03 -7.42 31.12
C THR A 28 18.13 -6.62 32.07
N ILE A 29 18.17 -5.29 32.03
CA ILE A 29 17.25 -4.45 32.80
C ILE A 29 15.78 -4.66 32.37
N TYR A 30 15.53 -4.87 31.07
CA TYR A 30 14.20 -5.17 30.57
C TYR A 30 13.75 -6.59 30.95
N ALA A 31 14.65 -7.58 30.89
CA ALA A 31 14.35 -8.97 31.25
C ALA A 31 14.02 -9.13 32.75
N ASP A 32 14.75 -8.46 33.65
CA ASP A 32 14.46 -8.50 35.09
C ASP A 32 13.10 -7.85 35.41
N LYS A 33 12.73 -6.75 34.72
CA LYS A 33 11.42 -6.09 34.88
C LYS A 33 10.25 -6.94 34.38
N VAL A 34 10.48 -7.81 33.40
CA VAL A 34 9.45 -8.70 32.81
C VAL A 34 9.38 -10.03 33.58
N SER A 35 10.48 -10.47 34.20
CA SER A 35 10.55 -11.68 35.03
C SER A 35 9.56 -11.63 36.21
N ASP A 36 9.46 -10.51 36.91
CA ASP A 36 8.50 -10.34 38.01
C ASP A 36 7.03 -10.40 37.54
N GLY A 37 6.77 -10.08 36.26
CA GLY A 37 5.44 -10.18 35.63
C GLY A 37 5.10 -11.58 35.12
N LEU A 38 6.09 -12.43 34.86
CA LEU A 38 5.92 -13.79 34.34
C LEU A 38 5.36 -14.73 35.41
N ASP A 39 5.82 -14.65 36.66
CA ASP A 39 5.28 -15.46 37.76
C ASP A 39 3.79 -15.13 38.02
N VAL A 40 3.41 -13.87 37.93
CA VAL A 40 2.00 -13.43 38.08
C VAL A 40 1.13 -13.94 36.92
N PHE A 41 1.69 -14.05 35.71
CA PHE A 41 1.00 -14.58 34.53
C PHE A 41 0.79 -16.10 34.62
N TYR A 42 1.77 -16.84 35.13
CA TYR A 42 1.66 -18.29 35.33
C TYR A 42 0.65 -18.66 36.43
N VAL A 43 0.66 -17.96 37.57
CA VAL A 43 -0.30 -18.19 38.66
C VAL A 43 -1.75 -17.91 38.22
N LYS A 44 -1.99 -16.86 37.42
CA LYS A 44 -3.32 -16.61 36.83
C LYS A 44 -3.71 -17.63 35.77
N SER A 45 -2.76 -18.17 35.02
CA SER A 45 -3.04 -19.17 33.99
C SER A 45 -3.54 -20.49 34.60
N ASP A 46 -3.01 -20.91 35.76
CA ASP A 46 -3.44 -22.13 36.45
C ASP A 46 -4.89 -22.07 36.94
N GLU A 47 -5.34 -20.92 37.43
CA GLU A 47 -6.76 -20.73 37.78
C GLU A 47 -7.66 -20.75 36.54
N ILE A 48 -7.21 -20.17 35.43
CA ILE A 48 -7.92 -20.19 34.15
C ILE A 48 -7.98 -21.62 33.61
N PHE A 49 -6.89 -22.38 33.64
CA PHE A 49 -6.86 -23.79 33.24
C PHE A 49 -7.74 -24.66 34.12
N LYS A 50 -7.78 -24.45 35.44
CA LYS A 50 -8.71 -25.14 36.35
C LYS A 50 -10.17 -24.82 36.03
N LYS A 51 -10.50 -23.55 35.75
CA LYS A 51 -11.85 -23.14 35.30
C LYS A 51 -12.20 -23.77 33.96
N LEU A 52 -11.27 -23.75 32.99
CA LEU A 52 -11.46 -24.36 31.67
C LEU A 52 -11.68 -25.87 31.79
N LYS A 53 -10.87 -26.56 32.60
CA LYS A 53 -11.00 -28.00 32.86
C LYS A 53 -12.32 -28.34 33.54
N LYS A 54 -12.79 -27.48 34.46
CA LYS A 54 -14.11 -27.63 35.10
C LYS A 54 -15.25 -27.44 34.09
N ILE A 55 -15.15 -26.44 33.21
CA ILE A 55 -16.13 -26.21 32.13
C ILE A 55 -16.16 -27.39 31.17
N ILE A 56 -14.99 -27.83 30.66
CA ILE A 56 -14.86 -28.96 29.74
C ILE A 56 -15.43 -30.24 30.38
N ASN A 57 -15.10 -30.52 31.65
CA ASN A 57 -15.62 -31.70 32.34
C ASN A 57 -17.14 -31.62 32.54
N ASN A 58 -17.68 -30.44 32.88
CA ASN A 58 -19.11 -30.25 33.06
C ASN A 58 -19.86 -30.40 31.73
N THR A 59 -19.32 -29.82 30.64
CA THR A 59 -19.85 -29.99 29.27
C THR A 59 -19.78 -31.46 28.83
N TYR A 60 -18.67 -32.15 29.11
CA TYR A 60 -18.54 -33.57 28.81
C TYR A 60 -19.57 -34.43 29.57
N GLN A 61 -19.80 -34.17 30.85
CA GLN A 61 -20.82 -34.88 31.63
C GLN A 61 -22.23 -34.57 31.13
N HIS A 62 -22.50 -33.33 30.72
CA HIS A 62 -23.79 -32.92 30.17
C HIS A 62 -24.07 -33.56 28.82
N VAL A 63 -23.05 -33.67 27.95
CA VAL A 63 -23.14 -34.40 26.69
C VAL A 63 -23.32 -35.90 26.97
N LYS A 64 -22.53 -36.47 27.89
CA LYS A 64 -22.62 -37.89 28.26
C LYS A 64 -23.97 -38.26 28.87
N SER A 65 -24.59 -37.39 29.68
CA SER A 65 -25.94 -37.61 30.22
C SER A 65 -27.01 -37.47 29.15
N PHE A 66 -26.87 -36.52 28.22
CA PHE A 66 -27.73 -36.38 27.04
C PHE A 66 -27.68 -37.65 26.16
N PHE A 67 -26.50 -38.21 25.93
CA PHE A 67 -26.33 -39.45 25.15
C PHE A 67 -26.76 -40.71 25.90
N LYS A 68 -26.72 -40.74 27.24
CA LYS A 68 -27.23 -41.88 28.03
C LYS A 68 -28.76 -42.01 27.97
N GLY A 69 -29.51 -40.92 27.77
CA GLY A 69 -30.96 -40.93 27.63
C GLY A 69 -31.47 -41.39 26.25
N PHE A 70 -30.63 -41.34 25.22
CA PHE A 70 -30.99 -41.65 23.82
C PHE A 70 -30.83 -43.13 23.42
N ARG A 71 -30.78 -44.08 24.37
CA ARG A 71 -30.78 -45.53 24.08
C ARG A 71 -32.16 -46.07 23.71
N LYS A 72 -32.73 -45.57 22.62
CA LYS A 72 -33.64 -46.33 21.75
C LYS A 72 -33.09 -46.17 20.34
N GLU A 73 -32.61 -47.28 19.76
CA GLU A 73 -31.92 -47.35 18.46
C GLU A 73 -32.62 -46.59 17.31
N LYS A 74 -33.95 -46.39 17.38
CA LYS A 74 -34.73 -45.63 16.39
C LYS A 74 -34.55 -44.10 16.44
N ASP A 75 -34.07 -43.53 17.54
CA ASP A 75 -33.91 -42.05 17.67
C ASP A 75 -32.51 -41.55 17.28
N VAL A 76 -31.49 -42.42 17.28
CA VAL A 76 -30.13 -42.02 16.89
C VAL A 76 -30.03 -41.77 15.39
N GLU A 77 -30.69 -42.60 14.58
CA GLU A 77 -30.69 -42.49 13.13
C GLU A 77 -31.46 -41.24 12.65
N THR A 78 -32.57 -40.89 13.30
CA THR A 78 -33.31 -39.66 13.01
C THR A 78 -32.54 -38.40 13.41
N VAL A 79 -31.80 -38.44 14.53
CA VAL A 79 -30.91 -37.34 14.93
C VAL A 79 -29.73 -37.21 13.95
N GLN A 80 -29.10 -38.32 13.55
CA GLN A 80 -28.02 -38.29 12.56
C GLN A 80 -28.49 -37.78 11.20
N ASN A 81 -29.68 -38.19 10.73
CA ASN A 81 -30.25 -37.71 9.47
C ASN A 81 -30.57 -36.21 9.54
N LYS A 82 -31.13 -35.71 10.64
CA LYS A 82 -31.33 -34.26 10.84
C LYS A 82 -30.01 -33.47 10.84
N ILE A 83 -28.94 -34.04 11.38
CA ILE A 83 -27.61 -33.41 11.35
C ILE A 83 -27.07 -33.37 9.92
N ARG A 84 -27.12 -34.49 9.19
CA ARG A 84 -26.70 -34.55 7.78
C ARG A 84 -27.47 -33.57 6.91
N GLU A 85 -28.78 -33.46 7.12
CA GLU A 85 -29.62 -32.54 6.35
C GLU A 85 -29.30 -31.08 6.66
N LYS A 86 -29.04 -30.73 7.93
CA LYS A 86 -28.56 -29.39 8.29
C LYS A 86 -27.20 -29.07 7.65
N ILE A 87 -26.26 -30.02 7.65
CA ILE A 87 -24.95 -29.85 7.03
C ILE A 87 -25.10 -29.65 5.52
N PHE A 88 -25.93 -30.47 4.86
CA PHE A 88 -26.22 -30.35 3.44
C PHE A 88 -26.80 -28.97 3.07
N GLN A 89 -27.79 -28.50 3.85
CA GLN A 89 -28.38 -27.18 3.64
C GLN A 89 -27.40 -26.03 3.89
N GLN A 90 -26.49 -26.17 4.86
CA GLN A 90 -25.42 -25.19 5.10
C GLN A 90 -24.44 -25.16 3.92
N ASN A 91 -24.01 -26.31 3.41
CA ASN A 91 -23.14 -26.41 2.25
C ASN A 91 -23.79 -25.79 1.00
N LEU A 92 -25.07 -26.05 0.77
CA LEU A 92 -25.81 -25.46 -0.34
C LEU A 92 -25.88 -23.92 -0.26
N ARG A 93 -26.02 -23.37 0.96
CA ARG A 93 -25.98 -21.92 1.21
C ARG A 93 -24.58 -21.36 1.00
N LEU A 94 -23.54 -22.08 1.40
CA LEU A 94 -22.15 -21.70 1.19
C LEU A 94 -21.79 -21.69 -0.29
N GLU A 95 -22.18 -22.69 -1.07
CA GLU A 95 -21.99 -22.72 -2.52
C GLU A 95 -22.65 -21.53 -3.21
N LYS A 96 -23.89 -21.21 -2.85
CA LYS A 96 -24.58 -20.03 -3.39
C LYS A 96 -23.85 -18.72 -3.04
N LYS A 97 -23.25 -18.62 -1.85
CA LYS A 97 -22.45 -17.47 -1.44
C LYS A 97 -21.12 -17.41 -2.20
N LEU A 98 -20.41 -18.54 -2.34
CA LEU A 98 -19.18 -18.64 -3.12
C LEU A 98 -19.40 -18.22 -4.57
N LYS A 99 -20.46 -18.73 -5.21
CA LYS A 99 -20.81 -18.33 -6.59
C LYS A 99 -21.14 -16.84 -6.74
N LYS A 100 -21.67 -16.19 -5.70
CA LYS A 100 -21.87 -14.73 -5.69
C LYS A 100 -20.55 -13.97 -5.54
N ILE A 101 -19.66 -14.46 -4.69
CA ILE A 101 -18.33 -13.88 -4.48
C ILE A 101 -17.50 -14.00 -5.78
N GLU A 102 -17.51 -15.15 -6.42
CA GLU A 102 -16.82 -15.40 -7.69
C GLU A 102 -17.27 -14.41 -8.78
N LYS A 103 -18.59 -14.27 -8.96
CA LYS A 103 -19.15 -13.23 -9.86
C LYS A 103 -18.76 -11.81 -9.46
N GLY A 104 -18.59 -11.54 -8.16
CA GLY A 104 -18.12 -10.26 -7.66
C GLY A 104 -16.65 -10.01 -7.99
N ILE A 105 -15.80 -11.03 -7.86
CA ILE A 105 -14.38 -11.01 -8.22
C ILE A 105 -14.22 -10.76 -9.73
N ASP A 106 -14.99 -11.45 -10.57
CA ASP A 106 -14.94 -11.27 -12.02
C ASP A 106 -15.30 -9.83 -12.42
N LYS A 107 -16.38 -9.28 -11.85
CA LYS A 107 -16.76 -7.87 -12.07
C LYS A 107 -15.70 -6.89 -11.59
N THR A 108 -15.05 -7.19 -10.47
CA THR A 108 -13.98 -6.34 -9.93
C THR A 108 -12.75 -6.39 -10.84
N LYS A 109 -12.45 -7.57 -11.41
CA LYS A 109 -11.34 -7.76 -12.35
C LYS A 109 -11.58 -7.04 -13.67
N THR A 110 -12.81 -7.07 -14.21
CA THR A 110 -13.15 -6.31 -15.42
C THR A 110 -13.05 -4.81 -15.17
N LEU A 111 -13.63 -4.31 -14.07
CA LEU A 111 -13.54 -2.89 -13.69
C LEU A 111 -12.09 -2.46 -13.46
N ALA A 112 -11.28 -3.28 -12.80
CA ALA A 112 -9.86 -2.98 -12.63
C ALA A 112 -9.09 -2.93 -13.96
N GLY A 113 -9.48 -3.77 -14.93
CA GLY A 113 -8.96 -3.73 -16.30
C GLY A 113 -9.31 -2.43 -17.01
N GLU A 114 -10.58 -2.02 -16.95
CA GLU A 114 -11.09 -0.76 -17.52
C GLU A 114 -10.40 0.45 -16.88
N ILE A 115 -10.29 0.50 -15.55
CA ILE A 115 -9.59 1.57 -14.82
C ILE A 115 -8.12 1.63 -15.23
N LYS A 116 -7.45 0.49 -15.42
CA LYS A 116 -6.05 0.45 -15.87
C LYS A 116 -5.91 1.01 -17.29
N GLU A 117 -6.85 0.68 -18.18
CA GLU A 117 -6.86 1.19 -19.56
C GLU A 117 -7.13 2.70 -19.59
N ASP A 118 -8.14 3.17 -18.86
CA ASP A 118 -8.47 4.60 -18.73
C ASP A 118 -7.33 5.38 -18.09
N THR A 119 -6.70 4.84 -17.04
CA THR A 119 -5.54 5.48 -16.42
C THR A 119 -4.38 5.56 -17.40
N SER A 120 -4.16 4.52 -18.22
CA SER A 120 -3.14 4.54 -19.28
C SER A 120 -3.43 5.57 -20.37
N ARG A 121 -4.70 5.85 -20.66
CA ARG A 121 -5.14 6.92 -21.58
C ARG A 121 -5.03 8.32 -20.96
N ILE A 122 -5.20 8.45 -19.63
CA ILE A 122 -5.19 9.73 -18.90
C ILE A 122 -3.77 10.16 -18.50
N VAL A 123 -2.79 9.25 -18.50
CA VAL A 123 -1.37 9.63 -18.32
C VAL A 123 -0.91 10.40 -19.56
N LEU A 124 -1.18 11.70 -19.56
CA LEU A 124 -0.57 12.63 -20.51
C LEU A 124 0.94 12.52 -20.35
N LYS A 125 1.63 12.13 -21.43
CA LYS A 125 3.09 12.09 -21.42
C LYS A 125 3.60 13.51 -21.20
N ILE A 126 4.69 13.66 -20.45
CA ILE A 126 5.29 14.96 -20.15
C ILE A 126 5.52 15.78 -21.45
N ASP A 127 5.84 15.10 -22.55
CA ASP A 127 6.03 15.71 -23.86
C ASP A 127 4.74 16.26 -24.49
N GLU A 128 3.60 15.60 -24.29
CA GLU A 128 2.29 16.10 -24.75
C GLU A 128 1.85 17.32 -23.93
N VAL A 129 2.08 17.29 -22.62
CA VAL A 129 1.82 18.43 -21.73
C VAL A 129 2.69 19.64 -22.13
N LEU A 130 3.95 19.39 -22.48
CA LEU A 130 4.86 20.42 -22.99
C LEU A 130 4.36 21.06 -24.28
N LEU A 131 3.84 20.26 -25.22
CA LEU A 131 3.29 20.77 -26.47
C LEU A 131 2.10 21.69 -26.22
N ILE A 132 1.16 21.29 -25.36
CA ILE A 132 -0.03 22.10 -25.02
C ILE A 132 0.39 23.42 -24.40
N VAL A 133 1.26 23.39 -23.37
CA VAL A 133 1.69 24.63 -22.68
C VAL A 133 2.46 25.53 -23.64
N ASN A 134 3.36 24.99 -24.45
CA ASN A 134 4.12 25.79 -25.40
C ASN A 134 3.21 26.44 -26.45
N HIS A 135 2.21 25.72 -26.95
CA HIS A 135 1.23 26.27 -27.90
C HIS A 135 0.42 27.43 -27.30
N GLN A 136 -0.02 27.29 -26.04
CA GLN A 136 -0.77 28.35 -25.35
C GLN A 136 0.10 29.58 -25.06
N MET A 137 1.36 29.36 -24.69
CA MET A 137 2.34 30.45 -24.56
C MET A 137 2.59 31.16 -25.91
N GLU A 138 2.56 30.45 -27.03
CA GLU A 138 2.65 31.07 -28.36
C GLU A 138 1.39 31.85 -28.72
N ALA A 139 0.21 31.35 -28.36
CA ALA A 139 -1.08 32.03 -28.60
C ALA A 139 -1.15 33.38 -27.85
N LEU A 140 -0.56 33.46 -26.66
CA LEU A 140 -0.38 34.69 -25.90
C LEU A 140 0.52 35.73 -26.59
N GLY A 141 1.37 35.31 -27.53
CA GLY A 141 2.20 36.20 -28.33
C GLY A 141 3.46 36.66 -27.60
N LYS A 142 3.46 37.91 -27.11
CA LYS A 142 4.69 38.55 -26.62
C LYS A 142 5.09 38.04 -25.24
N LEU A 143 6.39 38.01 -24.97
CA LEU A 143 6.93 37.58 -23.68
C LEU A 143 6.36 38.37 -22.50
N ASP A 144 6.16 39.68 -22.65
CA ASP A 144 5.60 40.53 -21.60
C ASP A 144 4.15 40.17 -21.26
N ASP A 145 3.37 39.79 -22.27
CA ASP A 145 1.97 39.37 -22.10
C ASP A 145 1.90 38.04 -21.35
N ILE A 146 2.79 37.10 -21.69
CA ILE A 146 2.93 35.82 -20.98
C ILE A 146 3.37 36.04 -19.53
N GLU A 147 4.35 36.93 -19.29
CA GLU A 147 4.82 37.25 -17.95
C GLU A 147 3.71 37.86 -17.09
N LYS A 148 2.97 38.83 -17.65
CA LYS A 148 1.84 39.45 -16.99
C LYS A 148 0.77 38.41 -16.64
N TYR A 149 0.41 37.57 -17.61
CA TYR A 149 -0.57 36.50 -17.42
C TYR A 149 -0.16 35.55 -16.29
N MET A 150 1.09 35.09 -16.28
CA MET A 150 1.59 34.21 -15.22
C MET A 150 1.62 34.89 -13.85
N LYS A 151 1.98 36.16 -13.76
CA LYS A 151 1.94 36.91 -12.49
C LYS A 151 0.54 37.02 -11.92
N GLU A 152 -0.44 37.33 -12.78
CA GLU A 152 -1.85 37.46 -12.39
C GLU A 152 -2.43 36.13 -11.90
N HIS A 153 -2.10 35.02 -12.56
CA HIS A 153 -2.73 33.72 -12.29
C HIS A 153 -1.97 32.84 -11.29
N LEU A 154 -0.66 33.06 -11.08
CA LEU A 154 0.14 32.30 -10.11
C LEU A 154 0.30 33.02 -8.78
N ALA A 155 0.06 34.34 -8.71
CA ALA A 155 0.21 35.14 -7.48
C ALA A 155 1.54 34.82 -6.76
N SER A 156 1.50 34.36 -5.50
CA SER A 156 2.71 34.01 -4.74
C SER A 156 3.52 32.85 -5.32
N ASP A 157 2.91 31.98 -6.13
CA ASP A 157 3.60 30.86 -6.76
C ASP A 157 4.50 31.31 -7.92
N TRP A 158 4.32 32.55 -8.42
CA TRP A 158 5.18 33.15 -9.44
C TRP A 158 6.65 33.19 -9.02
N ASP A 159 6.92 33.54 -7.76
CA ASP A 159 8.29 33.71 -7.27
C ASP A 159 9.10 32.41 -7.33
N GLN A 160 8.44 31.25 -7.29
CA GLN A 160 9.08 29.95 -7.38
C GLN A 160 9.65 29.65 -8.78
N ILE A 161 9.09 30.27 -9.83
CA ILE A 161 9.51 30.06 -11.23
C ILE A 161 10.16 31.29 -11.85
N LYS A 162 10.09 32.45 -11.20
CA LYS A 162 10.65 33.73 -11.65
C LYS A 162 12.12 33.66 -12.08
N TYR A 163 12.94 32.93 -11.34
CA TYR A 163 14.34 32.72 -11.72
C TYR A 163 14.46 31.99 -13.07
N SER A 164 13.71 30.89 -13.23
CA SER A 164 13.72 30.13 -14.49
C SER A 164 13.12 30.93 -15.64
N TRP A 165 12.11 31.77 -15.37
CA TRP A 165 11.53 32.68 -16.37
C TRP A 165 12.53 33.71 -16.87
N ASN A 166 13.29 34.35 -15.98
CA ASN A 166 14.31 35.32 -16.38
C ASN A 166 15.41 34.68 -17.24
N ARG A 167 15.83 33.46 -16.88
CA ARG A 167 16.77 32.69 -17.70
C ARG A 167 16.23 32.39 -19.09
N TYR A 168 14.93 32.10 -19.20
CA TYR A 168 14.28 31.92 -20.49
C TYR A 168 14.25 33.24 -21.30
N LYS A 169 13.89 34.37 -20.68
CA LYS A 169 13.91 35.68 -21.36
C LYS A 169 15.29 36.12 -21.83
N ASN A 170 16.35 35.67 -21.15
CA ASN A 170 17.73 35.95 -21.51
C ASN A 170 18.32 34.92 -22.50
N ASP A 171 17.48 34.03 -23.08
CA ASP A 171 17.89 32.93 -23.96
C ASP A 171 18.91 31.95 -23.35
N GLU A 172 19.03 31.90 -22.02
CA GLU A 172 19.94 30.97 -21.32
C GLU A 172 19.39 29.54 -21.22
N ILE A 173 18.07 29.40 -21.31
CA ILE A 173 17.37 28.10 -21.34
C ILE A 173 16.29 28.15 -22.40
N SER A 174 15.99 27.00 -23.00
CA SER A 174 14.89 26.93 -23.99
C SER A 174 13.52 27.06 -23.31
N ARG A 175 12.50 27.41 -24.11
CA ARG A 175 11.10 27.43 -23.63
C ARG A 175 10.68 26.09 -23.03
N GLY A 176 11.02 24.98 -23.70
CA GLY A 176 10.70 23.64 -23.20
C GLY A 176 11.38 23.33 -21.86
N GLU A 177 12.61 23.80 -21.64
CA GLU A 177 13.29 23.67 -20.35
C GLU A 177 12.65 24.53 -19.26
N PHE A 178 12.23 25.74 -19.58
CA PHE A 178 11.43 26.56 -18.66
C PHE A 178 10.13 25.84 -18.27
N THR A 179 9.35 25.41 -19.25
CA THR A 179 8.08 24.69 -19.04
C THR A 179 8.28 23.43 -18.20
N LYS A 180 9.34 22.65 -18.46
CA LYS A 180 9.72 21.50 -17.62
C LYS A 180 10.02 21.90 -16.18
N LYS A 181 10.81 22.95 -15.97
CA LYS A 181 11.16 23.44 -14.62
C LYS A 181 9.93 23.97 -13.89
N ALA A 182 9.06 24.69 -14.58
CA ALA A 182 7.82 25.23 -14.02
C ALA A 182 6.83 24.12 -13.65
N LEU A 183 6.63 23.13 -14.53
CA LEU A 183 5.84 21.93 -14.24
C LEU A 183 6.43 21.12 -13.07
N LYS A 184 7.76 21.00 -12.97
CA LYS A 184 8.40 20.30 -11.84
C LYS A 184 8.22 21.02 -10.50
N LYS A 185 8.16 22.35 -10.51
CA LYS A 185 8.02 23.17 -9.29
C LYS A 185 6.57 23.34 -8.85
N LEU A 186 5.69 23.67 -9.79
CA LEU A 186 4.31 24.06 -9.52
C LEU A 186 3.28 22.99 -9.92
N GLY A 187 3.70 21.97 -10.68
CA GLY A 187 2.86 20.85 -11.06
C GLY A 187 1.60 21.29 -11.80
N LYS A 188 0.45 20.76 -11.32
CA LYS A 188 -0.86 21.01 -11.89
C LYS A 188 -1.27 22.49 -11.87
N LYS A 189 -0.78 23.29 -10.92
CA LYS A 189 -1.13 24.72 -10.84
C LYS A 189 -0.59 25.50 -12.04
N PHE A 190 0.63 25.19 -12.47
CA PHE A 190 1.20 25.81 -13.66
C PHE A 190 0.51 25.31 -14.93
N LEU A 191 0.14 24.03 -14.99
CA LEU A 191 -0.62 23.51 -16.12
C LEU A 191 -2.01 24.13 -16.22
N SER A 192 -2.72 24.30 -15.10
CA SER A 192 -4.11 24.76 -15.08
C SER A 192 -4.28 26.17 -15.63
N ILE A 193 -3.28 27.03 -15.47
CA ILE A 193 -3.36 28.40 -16.02
C ILE A 193 -3.30 28.39 -17.56
N PHE A 194 -2.64 27.42 -18.20
CA PHE A 194 -2.59 27.35 -19.67
C PHE A 194 -3.69 26.47 -20.26
N VAL A 195 -4.20 25.49 -19.51
CA VAL A 195 -5.29 24.61 -19.98
C VAL A 195 -6.66 25.31 -19.87
N ASN A 196 -6.87 26.15 -18.86
CA ASN A 196 -8.12 26.90 -18.68
C ASN A 196 -8.15 28.22 -19.49
N MET A 197 -7.22 28.39 -20.43
CA MET A 197 -7.11 29.56 -21.29
C MET A 197 -8.03 29.50 -22.51
N GLY A 198 -8.57 28.32 -22.82
CA GLY A 198 -9.53 28.08 -23.90
C GLY A 198 -10.98 28.24 -23.50
#